data_AF-A0A6V7JUI7-F1
#
_entry.id   AF-A0A6V7JUI7-F1
#
_cell.length_a   1.000
_cell.length_b   1.000
_cell.length_c   1.000
_cell.angle_alpha   90.00
_cell.angle_beta   90.00
_cell.angle_gamma   90.00
#
_symmetry.space_group_name_H-M   'P 1'
#
loop_
_entity.id
_entity.type
_entity.pdbx_description
1 polymer ?
#
loop_
_entity_poly.entity_id
_entity_poly.type
_entity_poly.pdbx_seq_one_letter_code
_entity_poly.pdbx_strand_id
1 'polypeptide(L)'
;SCQLLSMTLNEVGFETVALHAMIKQRERLAALSKFKSNQTKILIATDVAARGLDIPLVELVINHTIPNVPKEYIHRVGRTARAGRGGMSISLITPHDIKLLHAIEDAVGAKLTEFKVDDKEIVTIFTQISVTKREAEIQLDETDFYEKKMINKRKKLILEGKDPDEIEELLAAKKKKAKLASKKKYAEKNEKKTK
;
A
#
# COMPACT_ATOMS: atom_id res chain seq x y z
N SER A 1 4.81 0.89 -0.08
CA SER A 1 4.82 0.09 -1.34
C SER A 1 4.66 -1.38 -0.95
N CYS A 2 3.94 -2.20 -1.74
CA CYS A 2 3.76 -3.64 -1.44
C CYS A 2 5.11 -4.37 -1.33
N GLN A 3 6.04 -4.09 -2.25
CA GLN A 3 7.39 -4.66 -2.20
C GLN A 3 8.14 -4.23 -0.95
N LEU A 4 8.15 -2.92 -0.66
CA LEU A 4 8.85 -2.38 0.51
C LEU A 4 8.36 -3.03 1.80
N LEU A 5 7.04 -3.13 1.99
CA LEU A 5 6.48 -3.76 3.19
C LEU A 5 6.92 -5.21 3.33
N SER A 6 6.96 -5.96 2.22
CA SER A 6 7.43 -7.35 2.22
C SER A 6 8.91 -7.46 2.56
N MET A 7 9.76 -6.57 2.02
CA MET A 7 11.19 -6.53 2.36
C MET A 7 11.39 -6.17 3.83
N THR A 8 10.73 -5.12 4.32
CA THR A 8 10.82 -4.71 5.73
C THR A 8 10.39 -5.83 6.67
N LEU A 9 9.27 -6.51 6.40
CA LEU A 9 8.81 -7.59 7.27
C LEU A 9 9.72 -8.82 7.23
N ASN A 10 10.26 -9.19 6.06
CA ASN A 10 11.23 -10.28 5.95
C ASN A 10 12.49 -9.99 6.78
N GLU A 11 13.01 -8.76 6.72
CA GLU A 11 14.20 -8.36 7.48
C GLU A 11 13.95 -8.33 9.00
N VAL A 12 12.72 -8.05 9.43
CA VAL A 12 12.30 -8.14 10.83
C VAL A 12 12.07 -9.59 11.29
N GLY A 13 12.12 -10.57 10.37
CA GLY A 13 11.98 -12.00 10.66
C GLY A 13 10.61 -12.59 10.36
N PHE A 14 9.70 -11.84 9.74
CA PHE A 14 8.43 -12.36 9.25
C PHE A 14 8.57 -12.83 7.81
N GLU A 15 8.46 -14.13 7.58
CA GLU A 15 8.46 -14.65 6.23
C GLU A 15 7.24 -14.15 5.46
N THR A 16 7.46 -13.40 4.38
CA THR A 16 6.39 -12.84 3.55
C THR A 16 6.64 -13.04 2.06
N VAL A 17 5.55 -13.11 1.30
CA VAL A 17 5.57 -13.03 -0.17
C VAL A 17 4.78 -11.83 -0.66
N ALA A 18 5.31 -11.13 -1.67
CA ALA A 18 4.67 -9.98 -2.29
C ALA A 18 3.91 -10.35 -3.57
N LEU A 19 2.79 -9.68 -3.82
CA LEU A 19 1.96 -9.88 -5.00
C LEU A 19 1.49 -8.51 -5.54
N HIS A 20 2.22 -8.00 -6.53
CA HIS A 20 1.95 -6.72 -7.16
C HIS A 20 2.22 -6.73 -8.68
N ALA A 21 1.74 -5.71 -9.39
CA ALA A 21 1.74 -5.66 -10.85
C ALA A 21 3.13 -5.70 -11.51
N MET A 22 4.20 -5.31 -10.79
CA MET A 22 5.57 -5.37 -11.32
C MET A 22 6.25 -6.75 -11.22
N ILE A 23 5.61 -7.74 -10.59
CA ILE A 23 6.10 -9.13 -10.54
C ILE A 23 5.60 -9.87 -11.78
N LYS A 24 6.46 -10.69 -12.41
CA LYS A 24 6.07 -11.46 -13.59
C LYS A 24 4.97 -12.46 -13.24
N GLN A 25 4.09 -12.80 -14.18
CA GLN A 25 2.96 -13.72 -13.92
C GLN A 25 3.42 -15.07 -13.34
N ARG A 26 4.52 -15.64 -13.85
CA ARG A 26 5.10 -16.89 -13.33
C ARG A 26 5.51 -16.77 -11.85
N GLU A 27 6.14 -15.67 -11.49
CA GLU A 27 6.57 -15.38 -10.11
C GLU A 27 5.34 -15.13 -9.20
N ARG A 28 4.29 -14.46 -9.70
CA ARG A 28 3.01 -14.30 -8.97
C ARG A 28 2.38 -15.65 -8.62
N LEU A 29 2.37 -16.59 -9.57
CA LEU A 29 1.86 -17.96 -9.34
C LEU A 29 2.72 -18.73 -8.35
N ALA A 30 4.05 -18.61 -8.44
CA ALA A 30 4.97 -19.23 -7.49
C ALA A 30 4.79 -18.68 -6.06
N ALA A 31 4.70 -17.36 -5.91
CA ALA A 31 4.44 -16.70 -4.63
C ALA A 31 3.10 -17.15 -4.03
N LEU A 32 2.04 -17.22 -4.84
CA LEU A 32 0.75 -17.72 -4.40
C LEU A 32 0.80 -19.20 -4.02
N SER A 33 1.56 -20.03 -4.76
CA SER A 33 1.75 -21.44 -4.42
C SER A 33 2.44 -21.60 -3.07
N LYS A 34 3.47 -20.79 -2.80
CA LYS A 34 4.20 -20.78 -1.52
C LYS A 34 3.28 -20.41 -0.35
N PHE A 35 2.39 -19.45 -0.56
CA PHE A 35 1.38 -19.08 0.42
C PHE A 35 0.35 -20.19 0.63
N LYS A 36 -0.19 -20.77 -0.46
CA LYS A 36 -1.18 -21.86 -0.41
C LYS A 36 -0.64 -23.13 0.25
N SER A 37 0.65 -23.43 0.09
CA SER A 37 1.30 -24.58 0.73
C SER A 37 1.69 -24.31 2.19
N ASN A 38 1.36 -23.15 2.74
CA ASN A 38 1.71 -22.72 4.10
C ASN A 38 3.24 -22.64 4.35
N GLN A 39 4.05 -22.65 3.28
CA GLN A 39 5.50 -22.38 3.38
C GLN A 39 5.75 -20.93 3.81
N THR A 40 4.85 -20.02 3.45
CA THR A 40 4.87 -18.64 3.95
C THR A 40 3.50 -18.29 4.49
N LYS A 41 3.45 -17.72 5.71
CA LYS A 41 2.19 -17.42 6.41
C LYS A 41 1.60 -16.06 6.05
N ILE A 42 2.37 -15.18 5.41
CA ILE A 42 1.97 -13.79 5.14
C ILE A 42 2.08 -13.51 3.64
N LEU A 43 0.94 -13.14 3.04
CA LEU A 43 0.85 -12.66 1.66
C LEU A 43 0.52 -11.17 1.67
N ILE A 44 1.38 -10.35 1.06
CA ILE A 44 1.15 -8.92 0.89
C ILE A 44 0.74 -8.69 -0.55
N ALA A 45 -0.46 -8.16 -0.77
CA ALA A 45 -0.99 -7.99 -2.12
C ALA A 45 -1.56 -6.59 -2.39
N THR A 46 -1.56 -6.22 -3.67
CA THR A 46 -2.34 -5.07 -4.18
C THR A 46 -3.60 -5.57 -4.87
N ASP A 47 -4.70 -4.80 -4.83
CA ASP A 47 -5.99 -5.24 -5.40
C ASP A 47 -5.88 -5.64 -6.87
N VAL A 48 -5.16 -4.84 -7.65
CA VAL A 48 -4.94 -5.08 -9.10
C VAL A 48 -4.25 -6.41 -9.33
N ALA A 49 -3.29 -6.75 -8.48
CA ALA A 49 -2.54 -7.99 -8.65
C ALA A 49 -3.27 -9.18 -8.00
N ALA A 50 -4.18 -8.98 -7.05
CA ALA A 50 -5.01 -10.05 -6.50
C ALA A 50 -6.16 -10.47 -7.44
N ARG A 51 -6.58 -9.61 -8.38
CA ARG A 51 -7.67 -9.93 -9.33
C ARG A 51 -7.32 -11.12 -10.22
N GLY A 52 -8.30 -12.01 -10.40
CA GLY A 52 -8.14 -13.24 -11.19
C GLY A 52 -7.30 -14.32 -10.52
N LEU A 53 -6.83 -14.10 -9.28
CA LEU A 53 -6.15 -15.11 -8.50
C LEU A 53 -7.09 -15.64 -7.41
N ASP A 54 -7.12 -16.96 -7.31
CA ASP A 54 -7.81 -17.64 -6.22
C ASP A 54 -6.93 -17.62 -4.97
N ILE A 55 -7.08 -16.58 -4.15
CA ILE A 55 -6.43 -16.47 -2.84
C ILE A 55 -7.27 -17.27 -1.84
N PRO A 56 -6.67 -18.21 -1.08
CA PRO A 56 -7.39 -19.07 -0.14
C PRO A 56 -8.02 -18.25 0.99
N LEU A 57 -8.95 -18.87 1.73
CA LEU A 57 -9.49 -18.28 2.94
C LEU A 57 -8.38 -18.14 4.00
N VAL A 58 -8.33 -17.00 4.67
CA VAL A 58 -7.36 -16.68 5.71
C VAL A 58 -8.04 -16.34 7.02
N GLU A 59 -7.33 -16.52 8.14
CA GLU A 59 -7.83 -16.19 9.47
C GLU A 59 -7.82 -14.68 9.74
N LEU A 60 -6.91 -13.94 9.11
CA LEU A 60 -6.72 -12.51 9.31
C LEU A 60 -6.51 -11.78 7.99
N VAL A 61 -7.24 -10.68 7.81
CA VAL A 61 -7.03 -9.71 6.73
C VAL A 61 -6.59 -8.38 7.34
N ILE A 62 -5.43 -7.87 6.94
CA ILE A 62 -4.96 -6.53 7.36
C ILE A 62 -5.00 -5.59 6.17
N ASN A 63 -5.85 -4.56 6.25
CA ASN A 63 -5.81 -3.42 5.33
C ASN A 63 -4.71 -2.46 5.78
N HIS A 64 -3.49 -2.65 5.27
CA HIS A 64 -2.38 -1.71 5.49
C HIS A 64 -2.72 -0.28 5.00
N THR A 65 -3.55 -0.18 3.97
CA THR A 65 -4.12 1.08 3.49
C THR A 65 -5.60 0.85 3.24
N ILE A 66 -6.43 1.74 3.76
CA ILE A 66 -7.87 1.65 3.59
C ILE A 66 -8.24 1.71 2.09
N PRO A 67 -9.18 0.88 1.60
CA PRO A 67 -9.66 0.96 0.23
C PRO A 67 -10.33 2.30 -0.07
N ASN A 68 -10.20 2.78 -1.31
CA ASN A 68 -10.84 4.04 -1.74
C ASN A 68 -12.35 3.91 -1.94
N VAL A 69 -12.83 2.68 -2.13
CA VAL A 69 -14.25 2.40 -2.36
C VAL A 69 -14.73 1.23 -1.48
N PRO A 70 -15.96 1.28 -0.93
CA PRO A 70 -16.45 0.24 -0.03
C PRO A 70 -16.52 -1.16 -0.65
N LYS A 71 -16.79 -1.26 -1.96
CA LYS A 71 -16.80 -2.53 -2.68
C LYS A 71 -15.45 -3.26 -2.60
N GLU A 72 -14.33 -2.53 -2.65
CA GLU A 72 -13.00 -3.13 -2.52
C GLU A 72 -12.75 -3.61 -1.10
N TYR A 73 -13.23 -2.89 -0.08
CA TYR A 73 -13.19 -3.34 1.31
C TYR A 73 -13.90 -4.68 1.49
N ILE A 74 -15.15 -4.80 1.01
CA ILE A 74 -15.93 -6.03 1.10
C ILE A 74 -15.22 -7.19 0.39
N HIS A 75 -14.63 -6.96 -0.79
CA HIS A 75 -13.86 -7.99 -1.50
C HIS A 75 -12.59 -8.44 -0.76
N ARG A 76 -11.92 -7.54 -0.04
CA ARG A 76 -10.73 -7.86 0.76
C ARG A 76 -11.11 -8.66 2.00
N VAL A 77 -12.06 -8.16 2.81
CA VAL A 77 -12.47 -8.85 4.05
C VAL A 77 -13.23 -10.14 3.77
N GLY A 78 -13.85 -10.29 2.59
CA GLY A 78 -14.44 -11.56 2.14
C GLY A 78 -13.42 -12.70 1.95
N ARG A 79 -12.12 -12.45 2.15
CA ARG A 79 -11.06 -13.47 2.25
C ARG A 79 -10.93 -14.07 3.64
N THR A 80 -11.64 -13.56 4.63
CA THR A 80 -11.73 -14.14 5.97
C THR A 80 -13.19 -14.41 6.36
N ALA A 81 -13.41 -14.99 7.54
CA ALA A 81 -14.71 -15.17 8.19
C ALA A 81 -15.83 -15.70 7.26
N ARG A 82 -15.54 -16.74 6.47
CA ARG A 82 -16.49 -17.33 5.50
C ARG A 82 -16.89 -18.75 5.89
N ALA A 83 -18.14 -19.10 5.61
CA ALA A 83 -18.71 -20.44 5.80
C ALA A 83 -18.63 -20.95 7.26
N GLY A 84 -19.04 -20.10 8.21
CA GLY A 84 -19.11 -20.45 9.64
C GLY A 84 -17.76 -20.52 10.37
N ARG A 85 -16.64 -20.29 9.67
CA ARG A 85 -15.33 -20.16 10.30
C ARG A 85 -15.13 -18.76 10.86
N GLY A 86 -14.52 -18.67 12.04
CA GLY A 86 -14.07 -17.41 12.61
C GLY A 86 -13.02 -16.74 11.73
N GLY A 87 -12.87 -15.43 11.90
CA GLY A 87 -11.88 -14.64 11.18
C GLY A 87 -11.93 -13.19 11.63
N MET A 88 -10.85 -12.46 11.34
CA MET A 88 -10.71 -11.07 11.76
C MET A 88 -10.21 -10.19 10.62
N SER A 89 -10.68 -8.96 10.58
CA SER A 89 -10.15 -7.94 9.69
C SER A 89 -9.74 -6.70 10.47
N ILE A 90 -8.50 -6.27 10.30
CA ILE A 90 -7.96 -5.05 10.90
C ILE A 90 -7.66 -4.05 9.78
N SER A 91 -7.98 -2.77 9.99
CA SER A 91 -7.66 -1.71 9.03
C SER A 91 -6.84 -0.64 9.72
N LEU A 92 -5.72 -0.25 9.11
CA LEU A 92 -4.92 0.86 9.57
C LEU A 92 -5.51 2.16 9.01
N ILE A 93 -5.85 3.08 9.91
CA ILE A 93 -6.58 4.32 9.61
C ILE A 93 -5.72 5.51 10.03
N THR A 94 -5.67 6.52 9.17
CA THR A 94 -5.11 7.84 9.50
C THR A 94 -6.22 8.88 9.60
N PRO A 95 -5.97 10.07 10.17
CA PRO A 95 -6.96 11.15 10.20
C PRO A 95 -7.49 11.57 8.82
N HIS A 96 -6.74 11.29 7.75
CA HIS A 96 -7.17 11.59 6.37
C HIS A 96 -8.19 10.60 5.82
N ASP A 97 -8.35 9.44 6.47
CA ASP A 97 -9.16 8.32 5.98
C ASP A 97 -10.59 8.32 6.51
N ILE A 98 -10.95 9.25 7.41
CA ILE A 98 -12.26 9.28 8.10
C ILE A 98 -13.45 9.25 7.13
N LYS A 99 -13.35 9.97 6.00
CA LYS A 99 -14.41 9.95 4.97
C LYS A 99 -14.56 8.58 4.31
N LEU A 100 -13.44 7.89 4.07
CA LEU A 100 -13.44 6.53 3.49
C LEU A 100 -13.98 5.53 4.50
N LEU A 101 -13.60 5.67 5.77
CA LEU A 101 -14.10 4.86 6.87
C LEU A 101 -15.63 4.96 6.97
N HIS A 102 -16.20 6.15 7.02
CA HIS A 102 -17.67 6.31 7.10
C HIS A 102 -18.38 5.68 5.90
N ALA A 103 -17.86 5.88 4.67
CA ALA A 103 -18.44 5.26 3.49
C ALA A 103 -18.39 3.72 3.54
N ILE A 104 -17.34 3.15 4.14
CA ILE A 104 -17.22 1.71 4.37
C ILE A 104 -18.21 1.23 5.42
N GLU A 105 -18.33 1.92 6.55
CA GLU A 105 -19.28 1.59 7.62
C GLU A 105 -20.72 1.62 7.12
N ASP A 106 -21.08 2.64 6.32
CA ASP A 106 -22.42 2.76 5.72
C ASP A 106 -22.71 1.59 4.77
N ALA A 107 -21.72 1.16 3.99
CA ALA A 107 -21.88 0.05 3.06
C ALA A 107 -21.91 -1.33 3.75
N VAL A 108 -21.17 -1.48 4.85
CA VAL A 108 -21.15 -2.72 5.66
C VAL A 108 -22.37 -2.79 6.58
N GLY A 109 -22.96 -1.64 6.93
CA GLY A 109 -24.09 -1.55 7.85
C GLY A 109 -23.70 -1.70 9.33
N ALA A 110 -22.42 -1.52 9.65
CA ALA A 110 -21.90 -1.66 11.00
C ALA A 110 -20.76 -0.67 11.26
N LYS A 111 -20.68 -0.18 12.50
CA LYS A 111 -19.56 0.65 12.97
C LYS A 111 -18.34 -0.22 13.25
N LEU A 112 -17.18 0.19 12.75
CA LEU A 112 -15.93 -0.50 13.03
C LEU A 112 -15.45 -0.10 14.43
N THR A 113 -15.04 -1.09 15.21
CA THR A 113 -14.52 -0.88 16.56
C THR A 113 -13.03 -0.63 16.54
N GLU A 114 -12.57 0.25 17.42
CA GLU A 114 -11.14 0.47 17.64
C GLU A 114 -10.48 -0.80 18.19
N PHE A 115 -9.38 -1.21 17.57
CA PHE A 115 -8.52 -2.27 18.09
C PHE A 115 -7.41 -1.63 18.93
N LYS A 116 -7.47 -1.82 20.24
CA LYS A 116 -6.48 -1.25 21.17
C LYS A 116 -5.12 -1.93 21.01
N VAL A 117 -4.06 -1.13 21.02
CA VAL A 117 -2.67 -1.59 20.99
C VAL A 117 -1.94 -0.96 22.19
N ASP A 118 -0.96 -1.66 22.75
CA ASP A 118 -0.13 -1.10 23.81
C ASP A 118 0.95 -0.18 23.22
N ASP A 119 0.83 1.12 23.48
CA ASP A 119 1.80 2.13 23.05
C ASP A 119 3.21 1.83 23.54
N LYS A 120 3.37 1.20 24.71
CA LYS A 120 4.70 0.85 25.24
C LYS A 120 5.37 -0.20 24.37
N GLU A 121 4.63 -1.22 23.94
CA GLU A 121 5.14 -2.25 23.02
C GLU A 121 5.49 -1.66 21.66
N ILE A 122 4.72 -0.68 21.18
CA ILE A 122 5.03 0.00 19.92
C ILE A 122 6.39 0.72 20.03
N VAL A 123 6.62 1.44 21.12
CA VAL A 123 7.86 2.22 21.31
C VAL A 123 9.10 1.32 21.34
N THR A 124 9.01 0.11 21.92
CA THR A 124 10.17 -0.80 21.97
C THR A 124 10.60 -1.28 20.60
N ILE A 125 9.67 -1.51 19.68
CA ILE A 125 9.96 -1.99 18.33
C ILE A 125 10.16 -0.85 17.31
N PHE A 126 9.70 0.36 17.62
CA PHE A 126 9.62 1.47 16.66
C PHE A 126 10.96 1.80 15.99
N THR A 127 12.03 1.90 16.77
CA THR A 127 13.36 2.23 16.26
C THR A 127 13.86 1.16 15.29
N GLN A 128 13.74 -0.12 15.67
CA GLN A 128 14.15 -1.24 14.81
C GLN A 128 13.37 -1.22 13.50
N ILE A 129 12.03 -1.15 13.56
CA ILE A 129 11.19 -1.10 12.35
C ILE A 129 11.54 0.09 11.46
N SER A 130 11.82 1.26 12.06
CA SER A 130 12.17 2.47 11.31
C SER A 130 13.50 2.34 10.57
N VAL A 131 14.52 1.77 11.22
CA VAL A 131 15.84 1.51 10.61
C VAL A 131 15.71 0.47 9.51
N THR A 132 15.11 -0.69 9.81
CA THR A 132 14.91 -1.77 8.84
C THR A 132 14.10 -1.34 7.63
N LYS A 133 13.07 -0.51 7.83
CA LYS A 133 12.31 0.09 6.72
C LYS A 133 13.21 0.97 5.86
N ARG A 134 14.07 1.78 6.47
CA ARG A 134 14.98 2.67 5.74
C ARG A 134 16.01 1.89 4.93
N GLU A 135 16.55 0.82 5.49
CA GLU A 135 17.47 -0.08 4.79
C GLU A 135 16.78 -0.78 3.61
N ALA A 136 15.56 -1.29 3.82
CA ALA A 136 14.77 -1.89 2.75
C ALA A 136 14.41 -0.89 1.64
N GLU A 137 14.20 0.39 1.97
CA GLU A 137 14.05 1.46 0.96
C GLU A 137 15.31 1.65 0.12
N ILE A 138 16.48 1.71 0.76
CA ILE A 138 17.77 1.87 0.08
C ILE A 138 18.03 0.68 -0.85
N GLN A 139 17.86 -0.55 -0.37
CA GLN A 139 18.00 -1.75 -1.19
C GLN A 139 17.02 -1.76 -2.36
N LEU A 140 15.77 -1.35 -2.14
CA LEU A 140 14.78 -1.28 -3.20
C LEU A 140 15.11 -0.22 -4.25
N ASP A 141 15.70 0.91 -3.83
CA ASP A 141 16.18 1.97 -4.71
C ASP A 141 17.41 1.50 -5.53
N GLU A 142 18.30 0.69 -4.94
CA GLU A 142 19.47 0.09 -5.61
C GLU A 142 19.10 -0.99 -6.63
N THR A 143 18.02 -1.73 -6.38
CA THR A 143 17.47 -2.63 -7.42
C THR A 143 16.79 -1.79 -8.51
N ASP A 144 16.90 -2.17 -9.80
CA ASP A 144 16.24 -1.52 -10.96
C ASP A 144 14.69 -1.45 -10.88
N PHE A 145 14.10 -1.67 -9.71
CA PHE A 145 12.68 -1.61 -9.44
C PHE A 145 12.06 -0.28 -9.87
N TYR A 146 12.71 0.85 -9.58
CA TYR A 146 12.21 2.16 -10.01
C TYR A 146 12.35 2.36 -11.51
N GLU A 147 13.44 1.90 -12.11
CA GLU A 147 13.62 1.94 -13.56
C GLU A 147 12.54 1.11 -14.26
N LYS A 148 12.30 -0.12 -13.82
CA LYS A 148 11.22 -1.00 -14.33
C LYS A 148 9.85 -0.35 -14.16
N LYS A 149 9.60 0.33 -13.04
CA LYS A 149 8.36 1.10 -12.83
C LYS A 149 8.20 2.23 -13.84
N MET A 150 9.28 2.97 -14.12
CA MET A 150 9.30 4.06 -15.08
C MET A 150 9.13 3.55 -16.52
N ILE A 151 9.83 2.47 -16.88
CA ILE A 151 9.68 1.79 -18.18
C ILE A 151 8.24 1.33 -18.37
N ASN A 152 7.63 0.68 -17.38
CA ASN A 152 6.25 0.21 -17.46
C ASN A 152 5.25 1.38 -17.58
N LYS A 153 5.51 2.50 -16.91
CA LYS A 153 4.70 3.71 -17.04
C LYS A 153 4.83 4.32 -18.45
N ARG A 154 6.05 4.42 -18.98
CA ARG A 154 6.30 4.90 -20.36
C ARG A 154 5.62 4.00 -21.39
N LYS A 155 5.77 2.67 -21.28
CA LYS A 155 5.06 1.71 -22.14
C LYS A 155 3.53 1.87 -22.10
N LYS A 156 2.97 2.13 -20.92
CA LYS A 156 1.52 2.38 -20.76
C LYS A 156 1.09 3.66 -21.50
N LEU A 157 1.86 4.74 -21.41
CA LEU A 157 1.57 5.99 -22.13
C LEU A 157 1.58 5.79 -23.64
N ILE A 158 2.58 5.06 -24.16
CA ILE A 158 2.66 4.69 -25.57
C ILE A 158 1.43 3.87 -25.99
N LEU A 159 1.03 2.88 -25.19
CA LEU A 159 -0.17 2.06 -25.47
C LEU A 159 -1.46 2.89 -25.47
N GLU A 160 -1.53 3.94 -24.66
CA GLU A 160 -2.63 4.92 -24.64
C GLU A 160 -2.55 5.96 -25.77
N GLY A 161 -1.56 5.86 -26.67
CA GLY A 161 -1.34 6.81 -27.77
C GLY A 161 -0.79 8.17 -27.33
N LYS A 162 -0.23 8.27 -26.12
CA LYS A 162 0.34 9.50 -25.57
C LYS A 162 1.85 9.47 -25.68
N ASP A 163 2.44 10.60 -26.06
CA ASP A 163 3.88 10.79 -26.02
C ASP A 163 4.38 10.82 -24.56
N PRO A 164 5.24 9.89 -24.13
CA PRO A 164 5.76 9.86 -22.77
C PRO A 164 6.58 11.09 -22.39
N ASP A 165 7.32 11.67 -23.33
CA ASP A 165 8.22 12.79 -23.08
C ASP A 165 7.41 14.08 -22.88
N GLU A 166 6.37 14.31 -23.69
CA GLU A 166 5.43 15.44 -23.48
C GLU A 166 4.72 15.36 -22.12
N ILE A 167 4.29 14.16 -21.73
CA ILE A 167 3.62 13.94 -20.45
C ILE A 167 4.58 14.16 -19.27
N GLU A 168 5.82 13.70 -19.37
CA GLU A 168 6.83 13.93 -18.33
C GLU A 168 7.16 15.41 -18.16
N GLU A 169 7.25 16.16 -19.26
CA GLU A 169 7.48 17.60 -19.24
C GLU A 169 6.30 18.36 -18.61
N LEU A 170 5.07 18.01 -18.96
CA LEU A 170 3.85 18.54 -18.34
C LEU A 170 3.79 18.26 -16.82
N LEU A 171 4.16 17.06 -16.40
CA LEU A 171 4.22 16.68 -14.99
C LEU A 171 5.31 17.44 -14.23
N ALA A 172 6.48 17.64 -14.84
CA ALA A 172 7.57 18.43 -14.27
C ALA A 172 7.17 19.90 -14.11
N ALA A 173 6.53 20.48 -15.13
CA ALA A 173 6.00 21.84 -15.10
C ALA A 173 4.93 22.02 -14.01
N LYS A 174 4.02 21.05 -13.85
CA LYS A 174 3.01 21.04 -12.76
C LYS A 174 3.66 20.99 -11.39
N LYS A 175 4.67 20.14 -11.18
CA LYS A 175 5.43 20.09 -9.90
C LYS A 175 6.14 21.41 -9.62
N LYS A 176 6.77 22.02 -10.62
CA LYS A 176 7.46 23.32 -10.49
C LYS A 176 6.48 24.43 -10.11
N LYS A 177 5.31 24.49 -10.76
CA LYS A 177 4.22 25.42 -10.39
C LYS A 177 3.71 25.19 -8.97
N ALA A 178 3.46 23.94 -8.57
CA ALA A 178 3.00 23.60 -7.22
C ALA A 178 4.02 24.02 -6.14
N LYS A 179 5.32 23.83 -6.41
CA LYS A 179 6.41 24.22 -5.50
C LYS A 179 6.57 25.74 -5.39
N LEU A 180 6.37 26.48 -6.49
CA LEU A 180 6.32 27.95 -6.43
C LEU A 180 5.11 28.43 -5.63
N ALA A 181 3.94 27.83 -5.85
CA ALA A 181 2.71 28.21 -5.15
C ALA A 181 2.80 27.94 -3.63
N SER A 182 3.40 26.82 -3.22
CA SER A 182 3.62 26.54 -1.80
C SER A 182 4.62 27.50 -1.16
N LYS A 183 5.71 27.84 -1.86
CA LYS A 183 6.71 28.81 -1.40
C LYS A 183 6.13 30.22 -1.25
N LYS A 184 5.26 30.62 -2.18
CA LYS A 184 4.56 31.92 -2.15
C LYS A 184 3.57 32.00 -0.98
N LYS A 185 2.77 30.94 -0.76
CA LYS A 185 1.87 30.83 0.41
C LYS A 185 2.64 30.85 1.75
N TYR A 186 3.82 30.23 1.80
CA TYR A 186 4.64 30.25 3.01
C TYR A 186 5.20 31.65 3.31
N ALA A 187 5.65 32.37 2.28
CA ALA A 187 6.10 33.76 2.41
C ALA A 187 4.98 34.70 2.86
N GLU A 188 3.81 34.64 2.23
CA GLU A 188 2.63 35.45 2.58
C GLU A 188 2.12 35.17 4.01
N LYS A 189 2.26 33.93 4.50
CA LYS A 189 1.89 33.55 5.86
C LYS A 189 2.88 34.08 6.91
N ASN A 190 4.15 34.20 6.55
CA ASN A 190 5.16 34.76 7.46
C ASN A 190 5.07 36.28 7.53
N GLU A 191 4.81 36.98 6.42
CA GLU A 191 4.60 38.44 6.42
C GLU A 191 3.38 38.88 7.24
N LYS A 192 2.32 38.06 7.32
CA LYS A 192 1.15 38.31 8.16
C LYS A 192 1.35 38.01 9.65
N LYS A 193 2.46 37.38 10.04
CA LYS A 193 2.83 37.13 11.45
C LYS A 193 3.74 38.21 12.04
N THR A 194 4.36 39.04 11.19
CA THR A 194 5.29 40.11 11.56
C THR A 194 4.65 41.50 11.58
N LYS A 195 3.34 41.59 11.33
CA LYS A 195 2.49 42.78 11.49
C LYS A 195 1.39 42.45 12.49
#